data_AF-A0A2R6T7I1-F1
#
_entry.id   AF-A0A2R6T7I1-F1
#
_cell.length_a   1.000
_cell.length_b   1.000
_cell.length_c   1.000
_cell.angle_alpha   90.00
_cell.angle_beta   90.00
_cell.angle_gamma   90.00
#
_symmetry.space_group_name_H-M   'P 1'
#
loop_
_entity.id
_entity.type
_entity.pdbx_description
1 polymer ?
#
loop_
_entity_poly.entity_id
_entity_poly.type
_entity_poly.pdbx_seq_one_letter_code
_entity_poly.pdbx_strand_id
1 'polypeptide(L)'
;MPMERKFIEDGLQKAEMNEFLRDELEREGYGGIDINRTPTGTQIVLYAEKPGMIIGKGGSRIRELTEKFKNRFNLEDPSIEVKEVDKPDLNAQVVAQRLANALERGWYFRKAGYSTLRDIMDAGARGAQIILSGKLTGSRSRVEKFTEGYIKHCGQPAKEIVDEGKAVAKKQLGTIGVSVRIIPEDTKLPDQVEIQEPEEIEEEEIEITQDKEKTEEEEETEEEEGETEEDQKVICRVCGNEYKAITASHLRTHNMDMDEYQEEYPDAPIRKGG
;
A
#
# COMPACT_ATOMS: atom_id res chain seq x y z
N MET A 1 31.36 -6.63 -24.85
CA MET A 1 30.47 -5.58 -25.38
C MET A 1 30.22 -4.54 -24.29
N PRO A 2 29.96 -3.26 -24.61
CA PRO A 2 29.55 -2.25 -23.64
C PRO A 2 28.25 -2.69 -22.94
N MET A 3 28.13 -2.40 -21.64
CA MET A 3 26.97 -2.81 -20.81
C MET A 3 25.64 -2.35 -21.40
N GLU A 4 25.59 -1.13 -21.96
CA GLU A 4 24.40 -0.55 -22.59
C GLU A 4 23.93 -1.33 -23.82
N ARG A 5 24.86 -1.77 -24.68
CA ARG A 5 24.49 -2.54 -25.89
C ARG A 5 23.91 -3.89 -25.53
N LYS A 6 24.53 -4.57 -24.55
CA LYS A 6 24.03 -5.84 -24.03
C LYS A 6 22.63 -5.69 -23.44
N PHE A 7 22.39 -4.63 -22.67
CA PHE A 7 21.06 -4.36 -22.10
C PHE A 7 19.99 -4.17 -23.19
N ILE A 8 20.31 -3.43 -24.25
CA ILE A 8 19.40 -3.19 -25.37
C ILE A 8 19.14 -4.50 -26.15
N GLU A 9 20.18 -5.27 -26.45
CA GLU A 9 20.07 -6.57 -27.12
C GLU A 9 19.19 -7.55 -26.32
N ASP A 10 19.40 -7.62 -25.01
CA ASP A 10 18.64 -8.49 -24.11
C ASP A 10 17.15 -8.08 -24.07
N GLY A 11 16.89 -6.76 -24.04
CA GLY A 11 15.55 -6.19 -24.09
C GLY A 11 14.83 -6.46 -25.42
N LEU A 12 15.54 -6.29 -26.54
CA LEU A 12 15.02 -6.58 -27.88
C LEU A 12 14.63 -8.06 -28.00
N GLN A 13 15.52 -8.95 -27.57
CA GLN A 13 15.28 -10.39 -27.61
C GLN A 13 14.08 -10.78 -26.73
N LYS A 14 13.94 -10.19 -25.52
CA LYS A 14 12.76 -10.41 -24.67
C LYS A 14 11.47 -9.95 -25.36
N ALA A 15 11.48 -8.80 -26.01
CA ALA A 15 10.32 -8.26 -26.72
C ALA A 15 9.90 -9.16 -27.90
N GLU A 16 10.86 -9.60 -28.72
CA GLU A 16 10.59 -10.51 -29.85
C GLU A 16 10.05 -11.87 -29.38
N MET A 17 10.61 -12.43 -28.30
CA MET A 17 10.12 -13.67 -27.72
C MET A 17 8.68 -13.52 -27.20
N ASN A 18 8.37 -12.39 -26.56
CA ASN A 18 7.03 -12.11 -26.06
C ASN A 18 6.00 -11.98 -27.19
N GLU A 19 6.34 -11.29 -28.28
CA GLU A 19 5.49 -11.18 -29.48
C GLU A 19 5.26 -12.56 -30.12
N PHE A 20 6.33 -13.34 -30.31
CA PHE A 20 6.24 -14.68 -30.87
C PHE A 20 5.33 -15.61 -30.06
N LEU A 21 5.45 -15.57 -28.73
CA LEU A 21 4.64 -16.40 -27.84
C LEU A 21 3.18 -15.97 -27.81
N ARG A 22 2.89 -14.67 -27.89
CA ARG A 22 1.52 -14.17 -27.97
C ARG A 22 0.79 -14.72 -29.19
N ASP A 23 1.47 -14.79 -30.33
CA ASP A 23 0.88 -15.31 -31.58
C ASP A 23 0.76 -16.85 -31.59
N GLU A 24 1.77 -17.56 -31.08
CA GLU A 24 1.78 -19.03 -31.11
C GLU A 24 0.87 -19.65 -30.02
N LEU A 25 0.67 -18.95 -28.89
CA LEU A 25 -0.09 -19.40 -27.73
C LEU A 25 -1.47 -18.70 -27.58
N GLU A 26 -2.04 -18.21 -28.68
CA GLU A 26 -3.35 -17.56 -28.73
C GLU A 26 -4.49 -18.42 -28.13
N ARG A 27 -4.38 -19.75 -28.17
CA ARG A 27 -5.44 -20.67 -27.74
C ARG A 27 -5.27 -21.13 -26.29
N GLU A 28 -4.04 -21.13 -25.83
CA GLU A 28 -3.59 -21.63 -24.53
C GLU A 28 -3.76 -20.57 -23.42
N GLY A 29 -3.89 -19.29 -23.80
CA GLY A 29 -4.09 -18.18 -22.86
C GLY A 29 -2.77 -17.73 -22.25
N TYR A 30 -1.94 -17.06 -23.06
CA TYR A 30 -0.64 -16.55 -22.65
C TYR A 30 -0.76 -15.32 -21.73
N GLY A 31 -0.16 -15.40 -20.54
CA GLY A 31 -0.16 -14.35 -19.52
C GLY A 31 1.13 -13.55 -19.40
N GLY A 32 2.28 -14.13 -19.79
CA GLY A 32 3.57 -13.45 -19.73
C GLY A 32 4.77 -14.39 -19.84
N ILE A 33 5.95 -13.78 -19.93
CA ILE A 33 7.24 -14.47 -20.00
C ILE A 33 8.26 -13.80 -19.07
N ASP A 34 8.93 -14.62 -18.27
CA ASP A 34 10.15 -14.26 -17.57
C ASP A 34 11.34 -15.03 -18.12
N ILE A 35 12.46 -14.33 -18.28
CA ILE A 35 13.69 -14.89 -18.86
C ILE A 35 14.80 -14.70 -17.83
N ASN A 36 15.31 -15.81 -17.32
CA ASN A 36 16.43 -15.86 -16.41
C ASN A 36 17.65 -16.43 -17.15
N ARG A 37 18.67 -15.62 -17.34
CA ARG A 37 19.91 -16.03 -18.01
C ARG A 37 20.91 -16.48 -16.95
N THR A 38 21.24 -17.76 -16.97
CA THR A 38 22.30 -18.33 -16.14
C THR A 38 23.53 -18.65 -16.99
N PRO A 39 24.74 -18.77 -16.42
CA PRO A 39 25.93 -19.17 -17.17
C PRO A 39 25.81 -20.56 -17.83
N THR A 40 24.91 -21.41 -17.32
CA THR A 40 24.69 -22.79 -17.78
C THR A 40 23.61 -22.87 -18.88
N GLY A 41 22.74 -21.86 -18.99
CA GLY A 41 21.66 -21.85 -19.97
C GLY A 41 20.61 -20.78 -19.67
N THR A 42 19.64 -20.65 -20.58
CA THR A 42 18.53 -19.70 -20.43
C THR A 42 17.29 -20.42 -19.91
N GLN A 43 16.82 -20.04 -18.71
CA GLN A 43 15.56 -20.53 -18.16
C GLN A 43 14.44 -19.55 -18.52
N ILE A 44 13.44 -20.05 -19.23
CA ILE A 44 12.26 -19.30 -19.66
C ILE A 44 11.08 -19.80 -18.84
N VAL A 45 10.47 -18.91 -18.06
CA VAL A 45 9.25 -19.18 -17.29
C VAL A 45 8.07 -18.58 -18.05
N LEU A 46 7.16 -19.45 -18.50
CA LEU A 46 5.93 -19.08 -19.18
C LEU A 46 4.77 -19.11 -18.21
N TYR A 47 3.98 -18.04 -18.17
CA TYR A 47 2.73 -18.01 -17.42
C TYR A 47 1.55 -18.20 -18.37
N ALA A 48 0.67 -19.16 -18.07
CA ALA A 48 -0.50 -19.43 -18.89
C ALA A 48 -1.72 -19.85 -18.09
N GLU A 49 -2.91 -19.63 -18.65
CA GLU A 49 -4.18 -20.13 -18.12
C GLU A 49 -4.26 -21.67 -18.20
N LYS A 50 -3.76 -22.27 -19.28
CA LYS A 50 -3.87 -23.72 -19.54
C LYS A 50 -2.51 -24.37 -19.77
N PRO A 51 -1.73 -24.64 -18.71
CA PRO A 51 -0.39 -25.21 -18.85
C PRO A 51 -0.38 -26.56 -19.59
N GLY A 52 -1.42 -27.39 -19.38
CA GLY A 52 -1.54 -28.70 -20.04
C GLY A 52 -1.59 -28.63 -21.57
N MET A 53 -2.16 -27.56 -22.15
CA MET A 53 -2.18 -27.40 -23.61
C MET A 53 -0.81 -26.99 -24.17
N ILE A 54 0.01 -26.27 -23.40
CA ILE A 54 1.37 -25.85 -23.79
C ILE A 54 2.33 -27.03 -23.78
N ILE A 55 2.22 -27.92 -22.78
CA ILE A 55 3.02 -29.15 -22.71
C ILE A 55 2.68 -30.07 -23.89
N GLY A 56 1.38 -30.20 -24.20
CA GLY A 56 0.89 -31.06 -25.27
C GLY A 56 0.94 -32.56 -24.92
N LYS A 57 0.55 -33.41 -25.87
CA LYS A 57 0.49 -34.86 -25.65
C LYS A 57 1.90 -35.43 -25.53
N GLY A 58 2.27 -35.94 -24.35
CA GLY A 58 3.59 -36.53 -24.10
C GLY A 58 4.75 -35.54 -24.18
N GLY A 59 4.48 -34.24 -24.01
CA GLY A 59 5.51 -33.19 -24.09
C GLY A 59 5.95 -32.85 -25.52
N SER A 60 5.18 -33.21 -26.54
CA SER A 60 5.57 -32.92 -27.93
C SER A 60 5.67 -31.41 -28.18
N ARG A 61 4.69 -30.64 -27.72
CA ARG A 61 4.58 -29.21 -28.03
C ARG A 61 5.62 -28.37 -27.30
N ILE A 62 5.95 -28.72 -26.05
CA ILE A 62 7.04 -28.04 -25.34
C ILE A 62 8.40 -28.29 -26.01
N ARG A 63 8.66 -29.51 -26.52
CA ARG A 63 9.89 -29.80 -27.28
C ARG A 63 9.96 -29.01 -28.59
N GLU A 64 8.84 -28.94 -29.33
CA GLU A 64 8.74 -28.12 -30.53
C GLU A 64 9.02 -26.64 -30.22
N LEU A 65 8.47 -26.11 -29.12
CA LEU A 65 8.76 -24.75 -28.67
C LEU A 65 10.24 -24.58 -28.34
N THR A 66 10.84 -25.49 -27.56
CA THR A 66 12.27 -25.47 -27.23
C THR A 66 13.15 -25.46 -28.50
N GLU A 67 12.83 -26.27 -29.51
CA GLU A 67 13.53 -26.29 -30.79
C GLU A 67 13.36 -24.97 -31.55
N LYS A 68 12.13 -24.42 -31.61
CA LYS A 68 11.88 -23.10 -32.20
C LYS A 68 12.68 -22.01 -31.48
N PHE A 69 12.78 -22.06 -30.16
CA PHE A 69 13.57 -21.10 -29.37
C PHE A 69 15.05 -21.20 -29.66
N LYS A 70 15.58 -22.43 -29.73
CA LYS A 70 17.00 -22.68 -30.06
C LYS A 70 17.34 -22.18 -31.47
N ASN A 71 16.49 -22.47 -32.46
CA ASN A 71 16.75 -22.13 -33.86
C ASN A 71 16.52 -20.65 -34.18
N ARG A 72 15.48 -20.03 -33.61
CA ARG A 72 15.08 -18.66 -33.97
C ARG A 72 15.83 -17.59 -33.18
N PHE A 73 16.07 -17.84 -31.89
CA PHE A 73 16.67 -16.87 -30.98
C PHE A 73 18.12 -17.23 -30.60
N ASN A 74 18.66 -18.30 -31.20
CA ASN A 74 20.03 -18.77 -31.01
C ASN A 74 20.44 -18.88 -29.53
N LEU A 75 19.50 -19.33 -28.69
CA LEU A 75 19.70 -19.49 -27.26
C LEU A 75 20.53 -20.75 -26.99
N GLU A 76 21.54 -20.61 -26.13
CA GLU A 76 22.31 -21.74 -25.61
C GLU A 76 21.43 -22.49 -24.60
N ASP A 77 21.07 -23.72 -24.99
CA ASP A 77 20.26 -24.68 -24.23
C ASP A 77 19.08 -24.07 -23.44
N PRO A 78 18.02 -23.64 -24.14
CA PRO A 78 16.84 -23.06 -23.50
C PRO A 78 16.08 -24.12 -22.70
N SER A 79 15.87 -23.87 -21.42
CA SER A 79 14.98 -24.64 -20.55
C SER A 79 13.66 -23.89 -20.39
N ILE A 80 12.54 -24.52 -20.75
CA ILE A 80 11.21 -23.91 -20.66
C ILE A 80 10.45 -24.52 -19.49
N GLU A 81 10.04 -23.67 -18.56
CA GLU A 81 9.18 -24.01 -17.43
C GLU A 81 7.82 -23.33 -17.62
N VAL A 82 6.73 -24.06 -17.42
CA VAL A 82 5.37 -23.53 -17.56
C VAL A 82 4.74 -23.46 -16.18
N LYS A 83 4.31 -22.25 -15.79
CA LYS A 83 3.57 -21.97 -14.57
C LYS A 83 2.15 -21.53 -14.89
N GLU A 84 1.24 -21.84 -13.98
CA GLU A 84 -0.14 -21.38 -14.06
C GLU A 84 -0.22 -19.93 -13.57
N VAL A 85 -1.13 -19.14 -14.16
CA VAL A 85 -1.44 -17.79 -13.68
C VAL A 85 -2.39 -17.91 -12.48
N ASP A 86 -2.06 -17.31 -11.34
CA ASP A 86 -2.86 -17.44 -10.11
C ASP A 86 -4.33 -17.02 -10.29
N LYS A 87 -4.54 -15.85 -10.91
CA LYS A 87 -5.87 -15.30 -11.23
C LYS A 87 -5.91 -14.88 -12.71
N PRO A 88 -6.28 -15.77 -13.64
CA PRO A 88 -6.27 -15.47 -15.08
C PRO A 88 -7.26 -14.34 -15.45
N ASP A 89 -8.32 -14.16 -14.66
CA ASP A 89 -9.32 -13.10 -14.85
C ASP A 89 -8.83 -11.69 -14.53
N LEU A 90 -7.75 -11.56 -13.75
CA LEU A 90 -7.12 -10.27 -13.46
C LEU A 90 -6.02 -9.89 -14.46
N ASN A 91 -5.55 -10.84 -15.28
CA ASN A 91 -4.53 -10.57 -16.30
C ASN A 91 -5.21 -10.07 -17.59
N ALA A 92 -4.97 -8.80 -17.94
CA ALA A 92 -5.67 -8.14 -19.04
C ALA A 92 -5.36 -8.79 -20.40
N GLN A 93 -4.15 -9.32 -20.60
CA GLN A 93 -3.77 -9.95 -21.86
C GLN A 93 -4.48 -11.30 -22.07
N VAL A 94 -4.56 -12.14 -21.04
CA VAL A 94 -5.29 -13.42 -21.08
C VAL A 94 -6.77 -13.17 -21.35
N VAL A 95 -7.36 -12.22 -20.64
CA VAL A 95 -8.76 -11.82 -20.80
C VAL A 95 -9.05 -11.31 -22.21
N ALA A 96 -8.17 -10.46 -22.77
CA ALA A 96 -8.31 -9.95 -24.13
C ALA A 96 -8.31 -11.09 -25.16
N GLN A 97 -7.38 -12.04 -25.04
CA GLN A 97 -7.28 -13.18 -25.93
C GLN A 97 -8.49 -14.11 -25.83
N ARG A 98 -8.96 -14.37 -24.60
CA ARG A 98 -10.16 -15.16 -24.34
C ARG A 98 -11.41 -14.54 -24.96
N LEU A 99 -11.56 -13.21 -24.85
CA LEU A 99 -12.66 -12.47 -25.47
C LEU A 99 -12.55 -12.49 -27.00
N ALA A 100 -11.35 -12.34 -27.57
CA ALA A 100 -11.12 -12.48 -29.01
C ALA A 100 -11.56 -13.88 -29.50
N ASN A 101 -11.11 -14.94 -28.83
CA ASN A 101 -11.49 -16.32 -29.11
C ASN A 101 -13.01 -16.57 -28.97
N ALA A 102 -13.69 -15.89 -28.05
CA ALA A 102 -15.15 -15.97 -27.92
C ALA A 102 -15.87 -15.30 -29.10
N LEU A 103 -15.37 -14.14 -29.55
CA LEU A 103 -15.91 -13.45 -30.72
C LEU A 103 -15.71 -14.28 -31.99
N GLU A 104 -14.55 -14.91 -32.17
CA GLU A 104 -14.26 -15.80 -33.31
C GLU A 104 -15.18 -17.03 -33.35
N ARG A 105 -15.51 -17.58 -32.18
CA ARG A 105 -16.51 -18.66 -32.03
C ARG A 105 -17.95 -18.22 -32.33
N GLY A 106 -18.17 -16.95 -32.66
CA GLY A 106 -19.49 -16.44 -33.08
C GLY A 106 -20.36 -15.91 -31.95
N TRP A 107 -19.82 -15.70 -30.75
CA TRP A 107 -20.59 -15.06 -29.67
C TRP A 107 -20.97 -13.63 -30.05
N TYR A 108 -22.18 -13.20 -29.65
CA TYR A 108 -22.64 -11.84 -29.85
C TYR A 108 -21.85 -10.87 -28.97
N PHE A 109 -21.34 -9.78 -29.56
CA PHE A 109 -20.35 -8.90 -28.92
C PHE A 109 -20.80 -8.31 -27.58
N ARG A 110 -22.09 -7.97 -27.41
CA ARG A 110 -22.61 -7.48 -26.13
C ARG A 110 -22.62 -8.57 -25.06
N LYS A 111 -23.05 -9.78 -25.43
CA LYS A 111 -23.09 -10.91 -24.49
C LYS A 111 -21.68 -11.27 -24.05
N ALA A 112 -20.74 -11.36 -24.99
CA ALA A 112 -19.33 -11.62 -24.69
C ALA A 112 -18.72 -10.52 -23.82
N GLY A 113 -18.97 -9.24 -24.15
CA GLY A 113 -18.49 -8.09 -23.37
C GLY A 113 -18.99 -8.09 -21.93
N TYR A 114 -20.32 -8.16 -21.72
CA TYR A 114 -20.89 -8.18 -20.36
C TYR A 114 -20.54 -9.44 -19.56
N SER A 115 -20.43 -10.61 -20.21
CA SER A 115 -19.99 -11.84 -19.54
C SER A 115 -18.57 -11.68 -19.03
N THR A 116 -17.64 -11.29 -19.91
CA THR A 116 -16.23 -11.13 -19.55
C THR A 116 -16.04 -10.05 -18.49
N LEU A 117 -16.80 -8.96 -18.58
CA LEU A 117 -16.71 -7.87 -17.62
C LEU A 117 -17.17 -8.32 -16.22
N ARG A 118 -18.21 -9.15 -16.12
CA ARG A 118 -18.63 -9.76 -14.84
C ARG A 118 -17.56 -10.69 -14.29
N ASP A 119 -17.00 -11.56 -15.14
CA ASP A 119 -15.94 -12.49 -14.72
C ASP A 119 -14.73 -11.74 -14.10
N ILE A 120 -14.35 -10.58 -14.66
CA ILE A 120 -13.27 -9.73 -14.13
C ILE A 120 -13.65 -9.12 -12.78
N MET A 121 -14.87 -8.59 -12.64
CA MET A 121 -15.33 -7.98 -11.38
C MET A 121 -15.47 -9.05 -10.28
N ASP A 122 -15.98 -10.23 -10.62
CA ASP A 122 -16.14 -11.38 -9.71
C ASP A 122 -14.77 -11.90 -9.21
N ALA A 123 -13.71 -11.75 -10.00
CA ALA A 123 -12.35 -12.08 -9.61
C ALA A 123 -11.71 -11.08 -8.61
N GLY A 124 -12.43 -10.00 -8.25
CA GLY A 124 -12.01 -8.98 -7.30
C GLY A 124 -11.39 -7.74 -7.94
N ALA A 125 -11.55 -7.51 -9.25
CA ALA A 125 -11.01 -6.29 -9.84
C ALA A 125 -11.69 -5.03 -9.27
N ARG A 126 -10.91 -3.99 -8.99
CA ARG A 126 -11.43 -2.68 -8.55
C ARG A 126 -12.20 -1.98 -9.67
N GLY A 127 -11.83 -2.26 -10.91
CA GLY A 127 -12.59 -1.86 -12.09
C GLY A 127 -12.00 -2.39 -13.38
N ALA A 128 -12.84 -2.43 -14.41
CA ALA A 128 -12.49 -2.96 -15.71
C ALA A 128 -13.12 -2.14 -16.84
N GLN A 129 -12.39 -2.01 -17.94
CA GLN A 129 -12.86 -1.40 -19.17
C GLN A 129 -12.52 -2.29 -20.36
N ILE A 130 -13.52 -2.65 -21.15
CA ILE A 130 -13.39 -3.40 -22.39
C ILE A 130 -13.83 -2.52 -23.55
N ILE A 131 -12.99 -2.38 -24.56
CA ILE A 131 -13.27 -1.61 -25.77
C ILE A 131 -13.22 -2.57 -26.96
N LEU A 132 -14.35 -2.72 -27.66
CA LEU A 132 -14.44 -3.48 -28.90
C LEU A 132 -14.53 -2.49 -30.06
N SER A 133 -13.59 -2.59 -30.99
CA SER A 133 -13.51 -1.70 -32.15
C SER A 133 -13.48 -2.50 -33.44
N GLY A 134 -14.36 -2.17 -34.39
CA GLY A 134 -14.40 -2.85 -35.69
C GLY A 134 -15.80 -3.00 -36.25
N LYS A 135 -15.99 -3.97 -37.14
CA LYS A 135 -17.29 -4.27 -37.76
C LYS A 135 -18.13 -5.16 -36.85
N LEU A 136 -18.92 -4.55 -35.96
CA LEU A 136 -19.70 -5.27 -34.95
C LEU A 136 -21.04 -5.81 -35.48
N THR A 137 -21.84 -4.98 -36.15
CA THR A 137 -23.21 -5.33 -36.59
C THR A 137 -23.47 -5.08 -38.07
N GLY A 138 -22.62 -4.30 -38.75
CA GLY A 138 -22.80 -3.96 -40.16
C GLY A 138 -21.49 -3.67 -40.88
N SER A 139 -21.58 -3.07 -42.06
CA SER A 139 -20.43 -2.74 -42.92
C SER A 139 -19.56 -1.63 -42.34
N ARG A 140 -20.14 -0.69 -41.59
CA ARG A 140 -19.43 0.43 -40.95
C ARG A 140 -18.85 0.01 -39.61
N SER A 141 -17.63 0.46 -39.33
CA SER A 141 -16.99 0.26 -38.03
C SER A 141 -17.74 1.02 -36.93
N ARG A 142 -17.77 0.41 -35.74
CA ARG A 142 -18.27 1.00 -34.50
C ARG A 142 -17.30 0.66 -33.37
N VAL A 143 -17.32 1.50 -32.34
CA VAL A 143 -16.57 1.28 -31.10
C VAL A 143 -17.60 1.18 -29.98
N GLU A 144 -17.65 0.03 -29.32
CA GLU A 144 -18.49 -0.20 -28.14
C GLU A 144 -17.58 -0.27 -26.92
N LYS A 145 -17.94 0.45 -25.86
CA LYS A 145 -17.21 0.45 -24.59
C LYS A 145 -18.10 -0.18 -23.53
N PHE A 146 -17.54 -1.13 -22.79
CA PHE A 146 -18.10 -1.69 -21.58
C PHE A 146 -17.19 -1.26 -20.43
N THR A 147 -17.75 -0.68 -19.37
CA THR A 147 -16.96 -0.17 -18.25
C THR A 147 -17.74 -0.39 -16.97
N GLU A 148 -17.06 -0.91 -15.95
CA GLU A 148 -17.61 -1.16 -14.62
C GLU A 148 -16.53 -0.93 -13.57
N GLY A 149 -16.93 -0.51 -12.38
CA GLY A 149 -16.02 -0.17 -11.29
C GLY A 149 -15.21 1.11 -11.55
N TYR A 150 -14.02 1.17 -10.99
CA TYR A 150 -13.14 2.33 -11.03
C TYR A 150 -12.01 2.19 -12.04
N ILE A 151 -11.80 3.20 -12.89
CA ILE A 151 -10.66 3.20 -13.81
C ILE A 151 -9.98 4.56 -13.93
N LYS A 152 -8.64 4.57 -13.86
CA LYS A 152 -7.82 5.77 -14.09
C LYS A 152 -7.47 5.89 -15.58
N HIS A 153 -7.66 7.09 -16.11
CA HIS A 153 -7.39 7.39 -17.52
C HIS A 153 -6.11 8.20 -17.76
N CYS A 154 -5.58 8.87 -16.73
CA CYS A 154 -4.46 9.80 -16.86
C CYS A 154 -3.46 9.68 -15.69
N GLY A 155 -2.27 10.27 -15.90
CA GLY A 155 -1.20 10.32 -14.91
C GLY A 155 -0.28 9.09 -14.93
N GLN A 156 0.72 9.12 -14.06
CA GLN A 156 1.62 7.99 -13.79
C GLN A 156 0.89 6.77 -13.20
N PRO A 157 -0.11 6.92 -12.30
CA PRO A 157 -0.94 5.82 -11.84
C PRO A 157 -1.55 5.01 -13.00
N ALA A 158 -2.00 5.67 -14.07
CA ALA A 158 -2.59 4.97 -15.20
C ALA A 158 -1.61 4.08 -15.97
N LYS A 159 -0.29 4.28 -15.85
CA LYS A 159 0.73 3.46 -16.51
C LYS A 159 1.26 2.33 -15.63
N GLU A 160 1.29 2.54 -14.33
CA GLU A 160 1.88 1.60 -13.37
C GLU A 160 0.84 0.64 -12.78
N ILE A 161 -0.39 1.11 -12.60
CA ILE A 161 -1.46 0.39 -11.89
C ILE A 161 -2.36 -0.36 -12.87
N VAL A 162 -2.66 0.25 -14.01
CA VAL A 162 -3.62 -0.30 -14.96
C VAL A 162 -2.90 -1.33 -15.82
N ASP A 163 -3.34 -2.59 -15.73
CA ASP A 163 -2.92 -3.63 -16.66
C ASP A 163 -3.71 -3.49 -17.96
N GLU A 164 -3.00 -3.51 -19.09
CA GLU A 164 -3.57 -3.30 -20.43
C GLU A 164 -3.27 -4.48 -21.35
N GLY A 165 -4.32 -5.12 -21.86
CA GLY A 165 -4.26 -6.23 -22.81
C GLY A 165 -4.88 -5.86 -24.15
N LYS A 166 -4.27 -6.32 -25.24
CA LYS A 166 -4.82 -6.16 -26.59
C LYS A 166 -4.80 -7.49 -27.32
N ALA A 167 -5.90 -7.76 -28.01
CA ALA A 167 -6.05 -8.93 -28.85
C ALA A 167 -6.86 -8.61 -30.11
N VAL A 168 -6.73 -9.47 -31.10
CA VAL A 168 -7.29 -9.26 -32.43
C VAL A 168 -8.16 -10.46 -32.79
N ALA A 169 -9.46 -10.25 -32.95
CA ALA A 169 -10.39 -11.30 -33.35
C ALA A 169 -10.59 -11.29 -34.87
N LYS A 170 -10.28 -12.41 -35.53
CA LYS A 170 -10.40 -12.59 -36.98
C LYS A 170 -11.77 -13.17 -37.32
N LYS A 171 -12.66 -12.35 -37.88
CA LYS A 171 -13.97 -12.79 -38.42
C LYS A 171 -13.96 -12.80 -39.94
N GLN A 172 -14.92 -13.49 -40.53
CA GLN A 172 -15.09 -13.55 -41.99
C GLN A 172 -15.30 -12.17 -42.65
N LEU A 173 -15.94 -11.21 -41.95
CA LEU A 173 -16.17 -9.85 -42.47
C LEU A 173 -14.97 -8.90 -42.30
N GLY A 174 -13.92 -9.37 -41.61
CA GLY A 174 -12.73 -8.61 -41.23
C GLY A 174 -12.39 -8.75 -39.75
N THR A 175 -11.67 -7.78 -39.23
CA THR A 175 -11.05 -7.88 -37.90
C THR A 175 -11.77 -7.02 -36.87
N ILE A 176 -11.85 -7.50 -35.63
CA ILE A 176 -12.33 -6.75 -34.47
C ILE A 176 -11.17 -6.63 -33.47
N GLY A 177 -10.81 -5.40 -33.12
CA GLY A 177 -9.83 -5.11 -32.07
C GLY A 177 -10.49 -5.17 -30.70
N VAL A 178 -9.86 -5.91 -29.79
CA VAL A 178 -10.25 -6.06 -28.39
C VAL A 178 -9.18 -5.39 -27.54
N SER A 179 -9.56 -4.36 -26.78
CA SER A 179 -8.69 -3.74 -25.78
C SER A 179 -9.32 -3.91 -24.41
N VAL A 180 -8.56 -4.42 -23.45
CA VAL A 180 -8.99 -4.64 -22.07
C VAL A 180 -8.06 -3.87 -21.14
N ARG A 181 -8.64 -3.19 -20.16
CA ARG A 181 -7.92 -2.45 -19.12
C ARG A 181 -8.49 -2.88 -17.77
N ILE A 182 -7.64 -3.33 -16.86
CA ILE A 182 -8.04 -3.86 -15.55
C ILE A 182 -7.25 -3.13 -14.47
N ILE A 183 -7.92 -2.79 -13.36
CA ILE A 183 -7.25 -2.34 -12.14
C ILE A 183 -7.38 -3.46 -11.10
N PRO A 184 -6.26 -4.07 -10.67
CA PRO A 184 -6.28 -5.09 -9.63
C PRO A 184 -6.64 -4.49 -8.26
N GLU A 185 -7.17 -5.33 -7.37
CA GLU A 185 -7.69 -4.95 -6.06
C GLU A 185 -6.65 -4.26 -5.17
N ASP A 186 -5.43 -4.82 -5.15
CA ASP A 186 -4.36 -4.48 -4.20
C ASP A 186 -3.75 -3.08 -4.42
N THR A 187 -4.32 -2.29 -5.32
CA THR A 187 -3.69 -1.04 -5.72
C THR A 187 -4.13 0.14 -4.87
N LYS A 188 -3.19 0.70 -4.11
CA LYS A 188 -3.33 2.00 -3.44
C LYS A 188 -3.19 3.13 -4.45
N LEU A 189 -4.20 4.00 -4.49
CA LEU A 189 -4.14 5.22 -5.29
C LEU A 189 -3.47 6.33 -4.48
N PRO A 190 -2.78 7.28 -5.13
CA PRO A 190 -2.16 8.41 -4.43
C PRO A 190 -3.20 9.30 -3.72
N ASP A 191 -4.46 9.28 -4.19
CA ASP A 191 -5.56 10.04 -3.59
C ASP A 191 -6.18 9.33 -2.36
N GLN A 192 -5.83 8.07 -2.12
CA GLN A 192 -6.43 7.25 -1.07
C GLN A 192 -5.53 7.28 0.17
N VAL A 193 -5.89 8.16 1.10
CA VAL A 193 -5.21 8.28 2.41
C VAL A 193 -5.95 7.40 3.41
N GLU A 194 -5.23 6.48 4.04
CA GLU A 194 -5.71 5.71 5.18
C GLU A 194 -5.48 6.56 6.45
N ILE A 195 -6.56 7.07 7.03
CA ILE A 195 -6.50 7.76 8.32
C ILE A 195 -6.51 6.67 9.39
N GLN A 196 -5.41 6.52 10.12
CA GLN A 196 -5.37 5.64 11.28
C GLN A 196 -6.19 6.30 12.40
N GLU A 197 -7.19 5.59 12.90
CA GLU A 197 -7.87 6.00 14.12
C GLU A 197 -6.86 5.88 15.27
N PRO A 198 -6.84 6.84 16.21
CA PRO A 198 -5.98 6.73 17.38
C PRO A 198 -6.31 5.44 18.11
N GLU A 199 -5.29 4.64 18.40
CA GLU A 199 -5.45 3.47 19.26
C GLU A 199 -5.99 3.97 20.61
N GLU A 200 -7.06 3.34 21.11
CA GLU A 200 -7.54 3.56 22.47
C GLU A 200 -6.40 3.14 23.40
N ILE A 201 -5.71 4.11 23.98
CA ILE A 201 -4.76 3.87 25.06
C ILE A 201 -5.60 3.33 26.20
N GLU A 202 -5.43 2.05 26.54
CA GLU A 202 -6.05 1.46 27.73
C GLU A 202 -5.58 2.31 28.93
N GLU A 203 -6.54 2.88 29.68
CA GLU A 203 -6.28 3.79 30.79
C GLU A 203 -5.34 3.18 31.87
N GLU A 204 -5.17 1.85 31.88
CA GLU A 204 -4.25 1.12 32.77
C GLU A 204 -2.76 1.46 32.54
N GLU A 205 -2.32 1.77 31.31
CA GLU A 205 -0.91 2.17 31.08
C GLU A 205 -0.61 3.60 31.57
N ILE A 206 -1.66 4.43 31.65
CA ILE A 206 -1.55 5.82 32.14
C ILE A 206 -1.42 5.81 33.67
N GLU A 207 -2.10 4.89 34.36
CA GLU A 207 -1.92 4.72 35.82
C GLU A 207 -0.50 4.21 36.16
N ILE A 208 0.06 3.27 35.39
CA ILE A 208 1.43 2.76 35.66
C ILE A 208 2.51 3.84 35.41
N THR A 209 2.29 4.75 34.45
CA THR A 209 3.21 5.86 34.21
C THR A 209 3.04 7.00 35.21
N GLN A 210 1.81 7.31 35.63
CA GLN A 210 1.55 8.28 36.71
C GLN A 210 1.97 7.78 38.09
N ASP A 211 1.86 6.48 38.37
CA ASP A 211 2.35 5.90 39.61
C ASP A 211 3.88 5.80 39.61
N LYS A 212 4.52 5.56 38.46
CA LYS A 212 5.99 5.65 38.34
C LYS A 212 6.49 7.09 38.46
N GLU A 213 5.84 8.06 37.81
CA GLU A 213 6.21 9.47 37.95
C GLU A 213 5.92 9.99 39.37
N LYS A 214 4.87 9.51 40.05
CA LYS A 214 4.67 9.82 41.47
C LYS A 214 5.70 9.15 42.38
N THR A 215 6.11 7.91 42.09
CA THR A 215 7.12 7.23 42.90
C THR A 215 8.50 7.86 42.68
N GLU A 216 8.82 8.30 41.46
CA GLU A 216 10.06 9.01 41.13
C GLU A 216 10.04 10.47 41.64
N GLU A 217 8.90 11.19 41.58
CA GLU A 217 8.78 12.53 42.19
C GLU A 217 8.77 12.48 43.73
N GLU A 218 8.18 11.47 44.37
CA GLU A 218 8.23 11.28 45.83
C GLU A 218 9.63 10.83 46.30
N GLU A 219 10.36 10.01 45.53
CA GLU A 219 11.77 9.68 45.82
C GLU A 219 12.71 10.87 45.58
N GLU A 220 12.51 11.68 44.52
CA GLU A 220 13.31 12.89 44.28
C GLU A 220 12.99 14.02 45.27
N THR A 221 11.75 14.15 45.77
CA THR A 221 11.42 15.14 46.81
C THR A 221 11.88 14.71 48.21
N GLU A 222 11.89 13.42 48.55
CA GLU A 222 12.49 12.95 49.81
C GLU A 222 14.03 13.02 49.80
N GLU A 223 14.67 12.92 48.64
CA GLU A 223 16.13 13.10 48.50
C GLU A 223 16.57 14.58 48.39
N GLU A 224 15.76 15.49 47.83
CA GLU A 224 16.09 16.93 47.75
C GLU A 224 15.64 17.77 48.96
N GLU A 225 14.57 17.42 49.69
CA GLU A 225 14.19 18.11 50.94
C GLU A 225 14.97 17.62 52.18
N GLY A 226 15.98 16.79 51.94
CA GLY A 226 16.96 16.35 52.92
C GLY A 226 18.13 17.31 53.16
N GLU A 227 18.12 18.57 52.72
CA GLU A 227 19.10 19.60 53.15
C GLU A 227 18.68 21.03 52.69
N THR A 228 17.83 21.75 53.47
CA THR A 228 18.00 23.15 53.94
C THR A 228 16.70 23.90 54.36
N GLU A 229 16.85 24.64 55.48
CA GLU A 229 16.01 25.74 56.05
C GLU A 229 14.86 25.43 57.03
N GLU A 230 15.10 25.85 58.28
CA GLU A 230 14.29 25.70 59.48
C GLU A 230 13.01 26.57 59.49
N ASP A 231 11.87 25.97 59.84
CA ASP A 231 10.64 26.65 60.27
C ASP A 231 10.87 27.43 61.59
N GLN A 232 11.43 28.65 61.55
CA GLN A 232 11.57 29.49 62.75
C GLN A 232 10.24 30.15 63.14
N LYS A 233 9.55 29.57 64.12
CA LYS A 233 8.38 30.17 64.80
C LYS A 233 8.82 31.28 65.75
N VAL A 234 8.12 32.41 65.75
CA VAL A 234 8.40 33.57 66.62
C VAL A 234 7.47 33.54 67.84
N ILE A 235 8.03 33.70 69.03
CA ILE A 235 7.28 33.72 70.30
C ILE A 235 6.89 35.16 70.65
N CYS A 236 5.60 35.38 70.96
CA CYS A 236 5.15 36.65 71.53
C CYS A 236 5.62 36.79 72.98
N ARG A 237 6.37 37.85 73.33
CA ARG A 237 6.98 37.98 74.67
C ARG A 237 5.99 38.34 75.78
N VAL A 238 4.78 38.77 75.44
CA VAL A 238 3.74 39.14 76.42
C VAL A 238 2.90 37.94 76.86
N CYS A 239 2.66 36.96 75.97
CA CYS A 239 1.83 35.79 76.28
C CYS A 239 2.55 34.44 76.16
N GLY A 240 3.77 34.39 75.61
CA GLY A 240 4.59 33.19 75.52
C GLY A 240 4.18 32.18 74.45
N ASN A 241 3.20 32.50 73.59
CA ASN A 241 2.74 31.61 72.53
C ASN A 241 3.53 31.79 71.22
N GLU A 242 3.73 30.68 70.51
CA GLU A 242 4.42 30.61 69.22
C GLU A 242 3.50 30.93 68.05
N TYR A 243 3.94 31.85 67.18
CA TYR A 243 3.23 32.22 65.96
C TYR A 243 4.18 32.25 64.76
N LYS A 244 3.64 32.05 63.56
CA LYS A 244 4.40 32.25 62.32
C LYS A 244 4.80 33.73 62.08
N ALA A 245 4.04 34.70 62.62
CA ALA A 245 4.41 36.12 62.70
C ALA A 245 3.50 36.87 63.72
N ILE A 246 4.01 37.91 64.40
CA ILE A 246 3.22 38.77 65.29
C ILE A 246 2.41 39.77 64.46
N THR A 247 1.08 39.78 64.63
CA THR A 247 0.14 40.61 63.87
C THR A 247 -0.60 41.61 64.77
N ALA A 248 -1.08 42.72 64.20
CA ALA A 248 -1.75 43.79 64.95
C ALA A 248 -3.11 43.39 65.56
N SER A 249 -3.72 42.30 65.08
CA SER A 249 -4.92 41.71 65.70
C SER A 249 -4.59 40.97 67.00
N HIS A 250 -3.42 40.35 67.09
CA HIS A 250 -2.96 39.65 68.30
C HIS A 250 -2.50 40.63 69.40
N LEU A 251 -1.85 41.74 69.03
CA LEU A 251 -1.46 42.76 70.03
C LEU A 251 -2.67 43.50 70.64
N ARG A 252 -3.75 43.67 69.86
CA ARG A 252 -5.03 44.19 70.36
C ARG A 252 -5.65 43.35 71.46
N THR A 253 -5.46 42.03 71.47
CA THR A 253 -5.90 41.17 72.59
C THR A 253 -5.14 41.41 73.90
N HIS A 254 -3.97 42.05 73.83
CA HIS A 254 -3.19 42.49 74.99
C HIS A 254 -3.34 43.99 75.26
N ASN A 255 -4.30 44.65 74.59
CA ASN A 255 -4.63 46.07 74.75
C ASN A 255 -3.41 47.00 74.52
N MET A 256 -2.50 46.59 73.64
CA MET A 256 -1.33 47.34 73.20
C MET A 256 -1.36 47.51 71.67
N ASP A 257 -0.91 48.67 71.20
CA ASP A 257 -0.72 48.91 69.77
C ASP A 257 0.69 48.54 69.30
N MET A 258 0.86 48.32 68.00
CA MET A 258 2.13 47.88 67.39
C MET A 258 3.30 48.81 67.70
N ASP A 259 3.05 50.12 67.75
CA ASP A 259 4.08 51.12 68.02
C ASP A 259 4.49 51.12 69.51
N GLU A 260 3.54 50.89 70.42
CA GLU A 260 3.82 50.76 71.87
C GLU A 260 4.62 49.49 72.19
N TYR A 261 4.29 48.37 71.52
CA TYR A 261 5.03 47.11 71.67
C TYR A 261 6.48 47.21 71.16
N GLN A 262 6.72 48.02 70.13
CA GLN A 262 8.04 48.23 69.56
C GLN A 262 8.91 49.20 70.39
N GLU A 263 8.30 50.11 71.15
CA GLU A 263 9.01 50.95 72.13
C GLU A 263 9.44 50.16 73.37
N GLU A 264 8.60 49.24 73.86
CA GLU A 264 8.96 48.38 75.01
C GLU A 264 9.96 47.26 74.63
N TYR A 265 9.90 46.75 73.40
CA TYR A 265 10.75 45.66 72.92
C TYR A 265 11.35 45.98 71.53
N PRO A 266 12.41 46.80 71.46
CA PRO A 266 12.96 47.28 70.19
C PRO A 266 13.58 46.19 69.31
N ASP A 267 13.97 45.05 69.90
CA ASP A 267 14.64 43.94 69.20
C ASP A 267 13.67 42.82 68.74
N ALA A 268 12.35 43.05 68.80
CA ALA A 268 11.37 42.04 68.41
C ALA A 268 11.23 41.94 66.87
N PRO A 269 11.33 40.74 66.27
CA PRO A 269 11.14 40.56 64.84
C PRO A 269 9.65 40.67 64.48
N ILE A 270 9.24 41.81 63.91
CA ILE A 270 7.86 42.07 63.49
C ILE A 270 7.79 42.10 61.97
N ARG A 271 6.80 41.41 61.39
CA ARG A 271 6.44 41.53 59.97
C ARG A 271 5.28 42.54 59.85
N LYS A 272 5.54 43.76 59.38
CA LYS A 272 4.48 44.74 59.08
C LYS A 272 3.65 44.20 57.90
N GLY A 273 2.48 43.65 58.19
CA GLY A 273 1.50 43.31 57.15
C GLY A 273 0.92 44.59 56.53
N GLY A 274 0.69 44.57 55.22
CA GLY A 274 -0.01 45.64 54.52
C GLY A 274 -1.47 45.78 54.93
#